data_AF-A0A5B9VVI2-F1
#
_entry.id   AF-A0A5B9VVI2-F1
#
_cell.length_a   1.000
_cell.length_b   1.000
_cell.length_c   1.000
_cell.angle_alpha   90.00
_cell.angle_beta   90.00
_cell.angle_gamma   90.00
#
_symmetry.space_group_name_H-M   'P 1'
#
loop_
_entity.id
_entity.type
_entity.pdbx_description
1 polymer ?
#
loop_
_entity_poly.entity_id
_entity_poly.type
_entity_poly.pdbx_seq_one_letter_code
_entity_poly.pdbx_strand_id
1 'polypeptide(L)'
;MVSDSAPLDSSFEYSGPGSFKMQFSSYACNTGMWALNIRTTNSNYQARLASMSGVMYGHSSVRFAAITDGTSNTAAFAEHGHSLLDPSIRNYYQWWSSGYYTDNMFDSYWPLNAQKSAVRGLFSNGDYEEYLPIFVSSFHPGGANMAFVDGSVRFIKETIDTWRNDPGTGDPPGVTWDSSQSTYVVGPGAKVGVFQALTTRAKGEVVSADQY
;
A
#
# COMPACT_ATOMS: atom_id res chain seq x y z
N MET A 1 -20.64 3.12 0.22
CA MET A 1 -19.94 1.84 0.08
C MET A 1 -20.94 0.88 -0.55
N VAL A 2 -20.81 0.58 -1.84
CA VAL A 2 -21.63 -0.45 -2.52
C VAL A 2 -20.80 -1.72 -2.45
N SER A 3 -21.38 -2.84 -1.99
CA SER A 3 -20.71 -4.14 -2.10
C SER A 3 -20.75 -4.56 -3.56
N ASP A 4 -19.75 -4.14 -4.33
CA ASP A 4 -19.58 -4.61 -5.70
C ASP A 4 -19.11 -6.07 -5.67
N SER A 5 -19.66 -6.88 -6.59
CA SER A 5 -19.25 -8.27 -6.78
C SER A 5 -19.12 -8.53 -8.27
N ALA A 6 -18.03 -9.16 -8.68
CA ALA A 6 -17.75 -9.47 -10.09
C ALA A 6 -17.71 -10.99 -10.32
N PRO A 7 -17.96 -11.49 -11.53
CA PRO A 7 -17.58 -12.85 -11.90
C PRO A 7 -16.09 -13.10 -11.62
N LEU A 8 -15.70 -14.35 -11.38
CA LEU A 8 -14.27 -14.72 -11.33
C LEU A 8 -13.63 -14.46 -12.71
N ASP A 9 -12.46 -13.82 -12.73
CA ASP A 9 -11.65 -13.74 -13.93
C ASP A 9 -10.97 -15.09 -14.21
N SER A 10 -10.65 -15.32 -15.49
CA SER A 10 -9.90 -16.42 -16.04
C SER A 10 -8.54 -16.71 -15.37
N SER A 11 -7.94 -15.72 -14.70
CA SER A 11 -6.69 -15.89 -13.95
C SER A 11 -6.87 -16.51 -12.55
N PHE A 12 -8.11 -16.58 -12.03
CA PHE A 12 -8.40 -17.20 -10.74
C PHE A 12 -8.76 -18.67 -10.93
N GLU A 13 -7.78 -19.56 -10.71
CA GLU A 13 -7.99 -21.00 -10.80
C GLU A 13 -8.93 -21.49 -9.69
N TYR A 14 -10.16 -21.88 -10.08
CA TYR A 14 -11.13 -22.53 -9.20
C TYR A 14 -11.72 -23.76 -9.88
N SER A 15 -11.70 -24.90 -9.17
CA SER A 15 -12.07 -26.21 -9.72
C SER A 15 -13.38 -26.80 -9.15
N GLY A 16 -14.15 -26.03 -8.37
CA GLY A 16 -15.40 -26.50 -7.78
C GLY A 16 -16.64 -26.28 -8.66
N PRO A 17 -17.76 -26.98 -8.38
CA PRO A 17 -19.01 -26.80 -9.11
C PRO A 17 -19.68 -25.46 -8.74
N GLY A 18 -20.24 -24.75 -9.73
CA GLY A 18 -21.08 -23.55 -9.54
C GLY A 18 -20.55 -22.28 -10.21
N SER A 19 -21.36 -21.22 -10.17
CA SER A 19 -20.97 -19.86 -10.58
C SER A 19 -20.68 -19.01 -9.35
N PHE A 20 -19.42 -18.64 -9.15
CA PHE A 20 -18.99 -17.84 -8.02
C PHE A 20 -18.76 -16.39 -8.42
N LYS A 21 -18.88 -15.51 -7.43
CA LYS A 21 -18.54 -14.10 -7.56
C LYS A 21 -17.40 -13.76 -6.61
N MET A 22 -16.48 -12.92 -7.08
CA MET A 22 -15.46 -12.30 -6.27
C MET A 22 -16.06 -11.13 -5.50
N GLN A 23 -15.68 -11.02 -4.22
CA GLN A 23 -15.89 -9.82 -3.41
C GLN A 23 -14.58 -9.06 -3.31
N PHE A 24 -14.67 -7.76 -3.11
CA PHE A 24 -13.50 -6.88 -3.00
C PHE A 24 -13.33 -6.37 -1.58
N SER A 25 -12.08 -6.12 -1.18
CA SER A 25 -11.78 -5.57 0.14
C SER A 25 -11.94 -4.04 0.13
N SER A 26 -12.27 -3.46 1.29
CA SER A 26 -12.29 -2.00 1.50
C SER A 26 -11.16 -1.53 2.43
N TYR A 27 -10.36 -2.48 2.92
CA TYR A 27 -9.17 -2.24 3.70
C TYR A 27 -8.05 -3.14 3.19
N ALA A 28 -6.83 -2.62 3.25
CA ALA A 28 -5.60 -3.31 2.91
C ALA A 28 -4.64 -3.33 4.09
N CYS A 29 -3.72 -4.28 4.10
CA CYS A 29 -2.69 -4.44 5.12
C CYS A 29 -1.40 -3.68 4.77
N ASN A 30 -0.72 -3.15 5.79
CA ASN A 30 0.45 -2.29 5.63
C ASN A 30 1.73 -3.04 5.22
N THR A 31 2.24 -2.81 3.99
CA THR A 31 3.54 -3.32 3.50
C THR A 31 4.71 -2.38 3.76
N GLY A 32 4.44 -1.13 4.11
CA GLY A 32 5.42 -0.12 4.45
C GLY A 32 5.51 1.02 3.44
N MET A 33 6.73 1.51 3.20
CA MET A 33 6.97 2.64 2.30
C MET A 33 6.75 2.32 0.83
N TRP A 34 6.80 1.05 0.46
CA TRP A 34 6.53 0.55 -0.89
C TRP A 34 6.01 -0.88 -0.80
N ALA A 35 5.28 -1.30 -1.83
CA ALA A 35 4.89 -2.68 -2.04
C ALA A 35 5.75 -3.33 -3.13
N LEU A 36 6.07 -4.61 -2.94
CA LEU A 36 6.82 -5.39 -3.92
C LEU A 36 6.16 -6.75 -4.10
N ASN A 37 6.23 -7.26 -5.33
CA ASN A 37 5.89 -8.62 -5.64
C ASN A 37 6.94 -9.60 -5.06
N ILE A 38 6.74 -10.02 -3.80
CA ILE A 38 7.65 -10.92 -3.11
C ILE A 38 7.38 -12.37 -3.55
N ARG A 39 8.31 -12.96 -4.32
CA ARG A 39 8.26 -14.35 -4.77
C ARG A 39 9.59 -15.05 -4.49
N THR A 40 9.53 -16.28 -3.96
CA THR A 40 10.71 -17.11 -3.71
C THR A 40 11.47 -17.48 -4.98
N THR A 41 10.84 -17.40 -6.15
CA THR A 41 11.45 -17.63 -7.47
C THR A 41 12.24 -16.43 -8.01
N ASN A 42 12.15 -15.26 -7.36
CA ASN A 42 12.93 -14.09 -7.75
C ASN A 42 14.38 -14.22 -7.26
N SER A 43 15.37 -13.99 -8.13
CA SER A 43 16.80 -14.08 -7.77
C SER A 43 17.20 -13.12 -6.65
N ASN A 44 16.50 -12.00 -6.51
CA ASN A 44 16.71 -10.99 -5.48
C ASN A 44 15.78 -11.13 -4.27
N TYR A 45 15.12 -12.29 -4.09
CA TYR A 45 14.13 -12.52 -3.05
C TYR A 45 14.55 -12.03 -1.66
N GLN A 46 15.79 -12.34 -1.23
CA GLN A 46 16.27 -11.94 0.10
C GLN A 46 16.41 -10.43 0.26
N ALA A 47 16.95 -9.74 -0.76
CA ALA A 47 17.07 -8.29 -0.77
C ALA A 47 15.69 -7.61 -0.76
N ARG A 48 14.77 -8.12 -1.59
CA ARG A 48 13.39 -7.63 -1.65
C ARG A 48 12.68 -7.80 -0.31
N LEU A 49 12.75 -8.99 0.28
CA LEU A 49 12.16 -9.29 1.58
C LEU A 49 12.73 -8.38 2.69
N ALA A 50 14.04 -8.13 2.68
CA ALA A 50 14.71 -7.27 3.65
C ALA A 50 14.34 -5.79 3.51
N SER A 51 13.98 -5.33 2.30
CA SER A 51 13.58 -3.94 2.05
C SER A 51 12.15 -3.61 2.51
N MET A 52 11.28 -4.61 2.72
CA MET A 52 9.90 -4.40 3.17
C MET A 52 9.89 -3.84 4.59
N SER A 53 9.21 -2.71 4.80
CA SER A 53 9.26 -1.95 6.06
C SER A 53 7.98 -1.99 6.90
N GLY A 54 6.85 -2.47 6.37
CA GLY A 54 5.58 -2.58 7.08
C GLY A 54 5.45 -3.84 7.91
N VAL A 55 4.22 -4.16 8.33
CA VAL A 55 3.95 -5.29 9.25
C VAL A 55 3.37 -6.52 8.55
N MET A 56 2.77 -6.36 7.36
CA MET A 56 2.13 -7.43 6.61
C MET A 56 2.49 -7.32 5.13
N TYR A 57 3.21 -8.32 4.62
CA TYR A 57 3.62 -8.41 3.21
C TYR A 57 3.84 -9.87 2.82
N GLY A 58 4.00 -10.14 1.52
CA GLY A 58 4.24 -11.50 1.01
C GLY A 58 5.45 -12.15 1.70
N HIS A 59 5.28 -13.38 2.20
CA HIS A 59 6.28 -14.13 2.98
C HIS A 59 6.72 -13.48 4.31
N SER A 60 5.97 -12.51 4.84
CA SER A 60 6.28 -11.90 6.13
C SER A 60 6.04 -12.86 7.31
N SER A 61 6.84 -12.70 8.35
CA SER A 61 6.66 -13.33 9.67
C SER A 61 7.06 -12.34 10.77
N VAL A 62 6.47 -11.14 10.73
CA VAL A 62 6.82 -10.04 11.64
C VAL A 62 6.32 -10.37 13.05
N ARG A 63 7.24 -10.40 14.01
CA ARG A 63 6.92 -10.57 15.44
C ARG A 63 6.58 -9.21 16.05
N PHE A 64 5.74 -9.17 17.08
CA PHE A 64 5.48 -7.94 17.85
C PHE A 64 6.76 -7.26 18.34
N ALA A 65 7.76 -8.04 18.78
CA ALA A 65 9.05 -7.52 19.23
C ALA A 65 9.87 -6.83 18.12
N ALA A 66 9.52 -7.02 16.84
CA ALA A 66 10.14 -6.36 15.70
C ALA A 66 9.47 -5.02 15.34
N ILE A 67 8.42 -4.62 16.06
CA ILE A 67 7.70 -3.35 15.87
C ILE A 67 8.26 -2.36 16.90
N THR A 68 9.47 -1.86 16.61
CA THR A 68 10.22 -1.01 17.54
C THR A 68 9.79 0.46 17.50
N ASP A 69 9.08 0.89 16.45
CA ASP A 69 8.54 2.25 16.35
C ASP A 69 7.27 2.43 17.22
N GLY A 70 6.78 1.33 17.81
CA GLY A 70 5.67 1.27 18.75
C GLY A 70 4.35 0.89 18.09
N THR A 71 3.60 -0.01 18.71
CA THR A 71 2.35 -0.55 18.14
C THR A 71 1.25 0.51 17.93
N SER A 72 1.29 1.60 18.71
CA SER A 72 0.38 2.75 18.59
C SER A 72 0.78 3.75 17.50
N ASN A 73 1.98 3.59 16.93
CA ASN A 73 2.55 4.46 15.90
C ASN A 73 2.78 3.72 14.56
N THR A 74 2.63 2.39 14.54
CA THR A 74 2.69 1.59 13.31
C THR A 74 1.29 1.20 12.84
N ALA A 75 0.96 1.59 11.61
CA ALA A 75 -0.28 1.21 10.94
C ALA A 75 -0.32 -0.29 10.65
N ALA A 76 -1.49 -0.89 10.80
CA ALA A 76 -1.77 -2.27 10.42
C ALA A 76 -2.65 -2.31 9.16
N PHE A 77 -3.75 -1.56 9.15
CA PHE A 77 -4.70 -1.54 8.03
C PHE A 77 -5.10 -0.11 7.67
N ALA A 78 -5.38 0.14 6.40
CA ALA A 78 -5.90 1.42 5.93
C ALA A 78 -6.98 1.21 4.86
N GLU A 79 -7.84 2.20 4.70
CA GLU A 79 -8.87 2.18 3.66
C GLU A 79 -8.27 2.16 2.25
N HIS A 80 -8.90 1.40 1.36
CA HIS A 80 -8.73 1.54 -0.07
C HIS A 80 -10.09 1.51 -0.79
N GLY A 81 -10.24 2.35 -1.82
CA GLY A 81 -11.53 2.54 -2.48
C GLY A 81 -11.63 1.76 -3.78
N HIS A 82 -12.20 0.55 -3.76
CA HIS A 82 -12.39 -0.25 -4.97
C HIS A 82 -13.16 0.46 -6.09
N SER A 83 -14.26 1.13 -5.74
CA SER A 83 -15.03 1.90 -6.71
C SER A 83 -14.32 3.17 -7.22
N LEU A 84 -13.13 3.52 -6.70
CA LEU A 84 -12.30 4.60 -7.24
C LEU A 84 -11.41 4.13 -8.40
N LEU A 85 -11.22 2.82 -8.56
CA LEU A 85 -10.52 2.25 -9.71
C LEU A 85 -11.33 2.49 -10.99
N ASP A 86 -10.63 2.60 -12.11
CA ASP A 86 -11.29 2.66 -13.41
C ASP A 86 -12.12 1.37 -13.65
N PRO A 87 -13.35 1.47 -14.17
CA PRO A 87 -14.18 0.30 -14.42
C PRO A 87 -13.50 -0.80 -15.26
N SER A 88 -12.59 -0.43 -16.16
CA SER A 88 -11.88 -1.40 -17.02
C SER A 88 -10.89 -2.30 -16.26
N ILE A 89 -10.44 -1.88 -15.07
CA ILE A 89 -9.38 -2.57 -14.33
C ILE A 89 -9.88 -3.23 -13.03
N ARG A 90 -11.07 -2.89 -12.55
CA ARG A 90 -11.63 -3.37 -11.26
C ARG A 90 -11.61 -4.89 -11.11
N ASN A 91 -11.82 -5.63 -12.19
CA ASN A 91 -11.85 -7.09 -12.12
C ASN A 91 -10.48 -7.71 -11.82
N TYR A 92 -9.37 -6.98 -11.90
CA TYR A 92 -8.02 -7.53 -11.71
C TYR A 92 -7.41 -7.24 -10.34
N TYR A 93 -8.07 -6.41 -9.52
CA TYR A 93 -7.50 -5.90 -8.27
C TYR A 93 -8.48 -5.93 -7.10
N GLN A 94 -7.90 -5.89 -5.91
CA GLN A 94 -8.57 -5.81 -4.61
C GLN A 94 -9.44 -7.01 -4.24
N TRP A 95 -9.11 -8.19 -4.78
CA TRP A 95 -9.83 -9.43 -4.48
C TRP A 95 -9.66 -9.85 -3.03
N TRP A 96 -10.77 -9.97 -2.29
CA TRP A 96 -10.70 -10.18 -0.83
C TRP A 96 -9.95 -11.44 -0.39
N SER A 97 -9.96 -12.49 -1.21
CA SER A 97 -9.37 -13.79 -0.88
C SER A 97 -7.93 -13.95 -1.39
N SER A 98 -7.42 -12.98 -2.14
CA SER A 98 -6.11 -13.09 -2.79
C SER A 98 -4.98 -12.66 -1.86
N GLY A 99 -3.86 -13.40 -1.88
CA GLY A 99 -2.63 -13.00 -1.21
C GLY A 99 -1.74 -12.08 -2.05
N TYR A 100 -2.20 -11.66 -3.23
CA TYR A 100 -1.43 -10.82 -4.14
C TYR A 100 -1.33 -9.39 -3.61
N TYR A 101 -0.19 -8.74 -3.88
CA TYR A 101 0.17 -7.49 -3.20
C TYR A 101 -0.74 -6.30 -3.58
N THR A 102 -1.28 -6.27 -4.80
CA THR A 102 -2.25 -5.25 -5.24
C THR A 102 -3.67 -5.53 -4.76
N ASP A 103 -3.93 -6.68 -4.12
CA ASP A 103 -5.29 -7.06 -3.73
C ASP A 103 -5.64 -6.68 -2.29
N ASN A 104 -4.74 -6.95 -1.36
CA ASN A 104 -5.04 -6.73 0.06
C ASN A 104 -3.93 -6.01 0.79
N MET A 105 -3.04 -5.31 0.07
CA MET A 105 -1.94 -4.60 0.68
C MET A 105 -1.88 -3.14 0.23
N PHE A 106 -1.41 -2.28 1.13
CA PHE A 106 -1.16 -0.88 0.87
C PHE A 106 0.26 -0.48 1.23
N ASP A 107 0.73 0.55 0.54
CA ASP A 107 1.95 1.25 0.89
C ASP A 107 1.72 2.75 1.06
N SER A 108 2.76 3.43 1.54
CA SER A 108 2.85 4.89 1.57
C SER A 108 3.85 5.43 0.55
N TYR A 109 4.02 4.79 -0.61
CA TYR A 109 4.91 5.31 -1.65
C TYR A 109 4.35 6.59 -2.27
N TRP A 110 3.02 6.65 -2.32
CA TRP A 110 2.26 7.80 -2.76
C TRP A 110 1.53 8.46 -1.58
N PRO A 111 1.19 9.76 -1.69
CA PRO A 111 0.32 10.41 -0.72
C PRO A 111 -1.00 9.66 -0.50
N LEU A 112 -1.54 9.76 0.71
CA LEU A 112 -2.92 9.39 0.98
C LEU A 112 -3.85 10.14 0.00
N ASN A 113 -4.81 9.43 -0.58
CA ASN A 113 -5.70 9.93 -1.61
C ASN A 113 -4.97 10.46 -2.88
N ALA A 114 -3.86 9.84 -3.30
CA ALA A 114 -3.09 10.25 -4.49
C ALA A 114 -3.93 10.37 -5.77
N GLN A 115 -5.04 9.63 -5.89
CA GLN A 115 -6.01 9.77 -6.99
C GLN A 115 -6.61 11.19 -7.13
N LYS A 116 -6.54 12.02 -6.09
CA LYS A 116 -7.02 13.42 -6.09
C LYS A 116 -5.95 14.44 -6.49
N SER A 117 -4.70 14.01 -6.66
CA SER A 117 -3.55 14.91 -6.86
C SER A 117 -3.21 15.13 -8.34
N ALA A 118 -2.34 16.09 -8.63
CA ALA A 118 -1.94 16.45 -10.00
C ALA A 118 -1.25 15.30 -10.77
N VAL A 119 -0.70 14.31 -10.06
CA VAL A 119 -0.09 13.12 -10.66
C VAL A 119 -1.11 12.10 -11.15
N ARG A 120 -2.42 12.36 -11.01
CA ARG A 120 -3.50 11.46 -11.46
C ARG A 120 -3.34 11.02 -12.93
N GLY A 121 -2.79 11.89 -13.78
CA GLY A 121 -2.53 11.57 -15.19
C GLY A 121 -1.58 10.38 -15.38
N LEU A 122 -0.63 10.15 -14.47
CA LEU A 122 0.27 9.00 -14.52
C LEU A 122 -0.49 7.69 -14.42
N PHE A 123 -1.54 7.64 -13.61
CA PHE A 123 -2.34 6.44 -13.40
C PHE A 123 -3.26 6.05 -14.57
N SER A 124 -3.30 6.87 -15.63
CA SER A 124 -3.95 6.50 -16.89
C SER A 124 -3.02 5.75 -17.85
N ASN A 125 -1.74 5.66 -17.53
CA ASN A 125 -0.78 4.80 -18.22
C ASN A 125 -0.78 3.41 -17.56
N GLY A 126 -0.84 2.35 -18.38
CA GLY A 126 -0.79 0.96 -17.94
C GLY A 126 0.44 0.62 -17.09
N ASP A 127 1.56 1.34 -17.27
CA ASP A 127 2.77 1.17 -16.45
C ASP A 127 2.55 1.52 -14.96
N TYR A 128 1.56 2.36 -14.66
CA TYR A 128 1.26 2.85 -13.31
C TYR A 128 -0.09 2.38 -12.77
N GLU A 129 -0.79 1.52 -13.51
CA GLU A 129 -2.12 1.04 -13.17
C GLU A 129 -2.13 0.33 -11.81
N GLU A 130 -1.10 -0.49 -11.54
CA GLU A 130 -0.97 -1.25 -10.29
C GLU A 130 -0.80 -0.39 -9.03
N TYR A 131 -0.44 0.90 -9.16
CA TYR A 131 -0.32 1.78 -7.98
C TYR A 131 -1.67 2.24 -7.44
N LEU A 132 -2.68 2.41 -8.30
CA LEU A 132 -4.04 2.82 -7.91
C LEU A 132 -4.66 1.92 -6.83
N PRO A 133 -4.63 0.59 -6.96
CA PRO A 133 -5.20 -0.29 -5.95
C PRO A 133 -4.37 -0.38 -4.66
N ILE A 134 -3.09 0.01 -4.68
CA ILE A 134 -2.17 -0.12 -3.53
C ILE A 134 -2.23 1.10 -2.60
N PHE A 135 -2.28 2.34 -3.10
CA PHE A 135 -2.20 3.47 -2.18
C PHE A 135 -3.46 3.61 -1.32
N VAL A 136 -3.29 4.19 -0.13
CA VAL A 136 -4.40 4.51 0.76
C VAL A 136 -5.37 5.48 0.07
N SER A 137 -6.63 5.07 -0.05
CA SER A 137 -7.66 5.83 -0.76
C SER A 137 -9.01 5.72 -0.08
N SER A 138 -9.72 6.85 -0.01
CA SER A 138 -10.97 6.96 0.73
C SER A 138 -11.98 7.89 0.06
N PHE A 139 -13.25 7.56 0.30
CA PHE A 139 -14.39 8.44 0.01
C PHE A 139 -14.65 9.47 1.12
N HIS A 140 -14.00 9.32 2.28
CA HIS A 140 -14.11 10.29 3.35
C HIS A 140 -13.45 11.63 2.95
N PRO A 141 -14.11 12.77 3.17
CA PRO A 141 -13.52 14.07 2.91
C PRO A 141 -12.29 14.31 3.81
N GLY A 142 -11.18 14.77 3.21
CA GLY A 142 -10.02 15.25 3.96
C GLY A 142 -9.09 14.20 4.55
N GLY A 143 -9.30 12.90 4.31
CA GLY A 143 -8.44 11.86 4.89
C GLY A 143 -8.93 10.44 4.66
N ALA A 144 -8.39 9.49 5.45
CA ALA A 144 -8.83 8.10 5.49
C ALA A 144 -8.71 7.54 6.91
N ASN A 145 -9.52 6.53 7.26
CA ASN A 145 -9.33 5.81 8.51
C ASN A 145 -8.17 4.81 8.40
N MET A 146 -7.39 4.72 9.46
CA MET A 146 -6.26 3.81 9.60
C MET A 146 -6.31 3.12 10.96
N ALA A 147 -6.19 1.80 10.95
CA ALA A 147 -6.06 0.98 12.16
C ALA A 147 -4.58 0.73 12.45
N PHE A 148 -4.20 0.86 13.72
CA PHE A 148 -2.85 0.65 14.22
C PHE A 148 -2.70 -0.75 14.82
N VAL A 149 -1.46 -1.19 15.02
CA VAL A 149 -1.16 -2.53 15.55
C VAL A 149 -1.70 -2.73 16.97
N ASP A 150 -1.86 -1.66 17.75
CA ASP A 150 -2.49 -1.70 19.07
C ASP A 150 -4.04 -1.78 19.04
N GLY A 151 -4.63 -1.81 17.84
CA GLY A 151 -6.07 -1.86 17.63
C GLY A 151 -6.78 -0.49 17.65
N SER A 152 -6.06 0.60 17.90
CA SER A 152 -6.63 1.94 17.79
C SER A 152 -6.92 2.29 16.33
N VAL A 153 -7.97 3.06 16.10
CA VAL A 153 -8.33 3.58 14.77
C VAL A 153 -8.27 5.10 14.81
N ARG A 154 -7.62 5.70 13.82
CA ARG A 154 -7.46 7.15 13.72
C ARG A 154 -7.78 7.62 12.31
N PHE A 155 -8.32 8.82 12.22
CA PHE A 155 -8.54 9.49 10.94
C PHE A 155 -7.30 10.27 10.56
N ILE A 156 -6.61 9.83 9.50
CA ILE A 156 -5.37 10.43 9.02
C ILE A 156 -5.72 11.46 7.94
N LYS A 157 -5.34 12.72 8.18
CA LYS A 157 -5.64 13.81 7.26
C LYS A 157 -4.82 13.68 5.98
N GLU A 158 -5.39 14.04 4.83
CA GLU A 158 -4.67 14.10 3.55
C GLU A 158 -3.59 15.21 3.52
N THR A 159 -3.63 16.14 4.48
CA THR A 159 -2.60 17.16 4.70
C THR A 159 -1.42 16.68 5.55
N ILE A 160 -1.40 15.41 5.97
CA ILE A 160 -0.29 14.81 6.71
C ILE A 160 1.02 15.04 5.96
N ASP A 161 2.12 15.21 6.70
CA ASP A 161 3.43 15.31 6.09
C ASP A 161 3.78 14.01 5.37
N THR A 162 4.01 14.09 4.06
CA THR A 162 4.25 12.92 3.20
C THR A 162 5.22 13.27 2.07
N TRP A 163 5.72 12.23 1.40
CA TRP A 163 6.31 12.35 0.07
C TRP A 163 5.36 13.00 -0.93
N ARG A 164 5.95 13.78 -1.86
CA ARG A 164 5.26 14.34 -3.01
C ARG A 164 6.00 13.87 -4.25
N ASN A 165 5.44 12.88 -4.92
CA ASN A 165 6.05 12.23 -6.07
C ASN A 165 6.16 13.20 -7.24
N ASP A 166 7.24 13.09 -7.99
CA ASP A 166 7.49 13.89 -9.17
C ASP A 166 6.47 13.55 -10.28
N PRO A 167 5.79 14.54 -10.90
CA PRO A 167 4.82 14.25 -11.95
C PRO A 167 5.39 13.66 -13.24
N GLY A 168 6.70 13.76 -13.47
CA GLY A 168 7.36 13.19 -14.64
C GLY A 168 7.78 11.74 -14.43
N THR A 169 8.28 11.39 -13.25
CA THR A 169 8.78 10.02 -12.95
C THR A 169 7.84 9.18 -12.09
N GLY A 170 6.97 9.81 -11.32
CA GLY A 170 6.15 9.15 -10.31
C GLY A 170 6.89 8.78 -9.03
N ASP A 171 8.17 9.14 -8.89
CA ASP A 171 8.98 8.80 -7.73
C ASP A 171 9.06 9.95 -6.71
N PRO A 172 9.11 9.64 -5.40
CA PRO A 172 9.44 10.62 -4.37
C PRO A 172 10.86 11.17 -4.56
N PRO A 173 11.10 12.48 -4.32
CA PRO A 173 12.43 13.05 -4.36
C PRO A 173 13.41 12.33 -3.43
N GLY A 174 14.51 11.82 -3.99
CA GLY A 174 15.55 11.11 -3.26
C GLY A 174 15.26 9.63 -2.98
N VAL A 175 14.17 9.08 -3.51
CA VAL A 175 13.89 7.64 -3.53
C VAL A 175 14.14 7.12 -4.94
N THR A 176 14.92 6.05 -5.08
CA THR A 176 15.30 5.50 -6.38
C THR A 176 15.13 4.00 -6.45
N TRP A 177 14.84 3.49 -7.64
CA TRP A 177 14.85 2.07 -7.93
C TRP A 177 16.28 1.56 -8.15
N ASP A 178 16.71 0.58 -7.35
CA ASP A 178 17.93 -0.19 -7.56
C ASP A 178 17.58 -1.43 -8.41
N SER A 179 17.97 -1.41 -9.68
CA SER A 179 17.72 -2.50 -10.61
C SER A 179 18.53 -3.77 -10.28
N SER A 180 19.66 -3.64 -9.57
CA SER A 180 20.51 -4.78 -9.21
C SER A 180 19.88 -5.65 -8.10
N GLN A 181 19.21 -5.00 -7.13
CA GLN A 181 18.50 -5.65 -6.03
C GLN A 181 16.98 -5.76 -6.30
N SER A 182 16.46 -5.08 -7.32
CA SER A 182 15.03 -4.96 -7.60
C SER A 182 14.24 -4.42 -6.40
N THR A 183 14.76 -3.36 -5.79
CA THR A 183 14.19 -2.71 -4.58
C THR A 183 14.29 -1.19 -4.68
N TYR A 184 13.51 -0.48 -3.87
CA TYR A 184 13.67 0.96 -3.68
C TYR A 184 14.69 1.27 -2.57
N VAL A 185 15.39 2.38 -2.75
CA VAL A 185 16.37 2.90 -1.79
C VAL A 185 16.03 4.36 -1.47
N VAL A 186 15.93 4.68 -0.19
CA VAL A 186 15.84 6.05 0.29
C VAL A 186 17.26 6.60 0.40
N GLY A 187 17.58 7.60 -0.43
CA GLY A 187 18.89 8.22 -0.47
C GLY A 187 19.25 8.96 0.83
N PRO A 188 20.55 9.14 1.13
CA PRO A 188 20.97 9.90 2.30
C PRO A 188 20.39 11.31 2.32
N GLY A 189 19.75 11.69 3.42
CA GLY A 189 19.14 13.01 3.58
C GLY A 189 17.81 13.20 2.81
N ALA A 190 17.32 12.18 2.11
CA ALA A 190 15.98 12.22 1.55
C ALA A 190 14.95 12.29 2.68
N LYS A 191 13.87 13.03 2.44
CA LYS A 191 12.78 13.19 3.39
C LYS A 191 12.15 11.82 3.67
N VAL A 192 11.76 11.55 4.91
CA VAL A 192 10.77 10.52 5.26
C VAL A 192 9.64 11.27 5.95
N GLY A 193 8.46 11.32 5.31
CA GLY A 193 7.32 12.05 5.86
C GLY A 193 6.70 11.31 7.04
N VAL A 194 5.88 12.01 7.82
CA VAL A 194 5.11 11.40 8.92
C VAL A 194 4.25 10.25 8.42
N PHE A 195 3.64 10.34 7.24
CA PHE A 195 2.86 9.23 6.67
C PHE A 195 3.72 7.98 6.44
N GLN A 196 4.93 8.14 5.90
CA GLN A 196 5.87 7.02 5.72
C GLN A 196 6.34 6.45 7.07
N ALA A 197 6.56 7.30 8.06
CA ALA A 197 6.90 6.87 9.42
C ALA A 197 5.78 6.06 10.08
N LEU A 198 4.51 6.38 9.82
CA LEU A 198 3.38 5.61 10.34
C LEU A 198 3.27 4.23 9.67
N THR A 199 3.85 4.01 8.48
CA THR A 199 3.80 2.71 7.80
C THR A 199 5.03 1.86 8.06
N THR A 200 6.09 2.38 8.67
CA THR A 200 7.29 1.63 9.04
C THR A 200 7.14 0.96 10.42
N ARG A 201 7.78 -0.20 10.58
CA ARG A 201 7.78 -0.95 11.86
C ARG A 201 9.01 -0.71 12.73
N ALA A 202 10.15 -0.37 12.11
CA ALA A 202 11.46 -0.36 12.77
C ALA A 202 12.48 0.56 12.08
N LYS A 203 12.10 1.80 11.78
CA LYS A 203 12.99 2.79 11.15
C LYS A 203 13.35 3.94 12.10
N GLY A 204 12.77 3.96 13.31
CA GLY A 204 13.15 4.86 14.39
C GLY A 204 12.68 6.30 14.20
N GLU A 205 11.73 6.54 13.30
CA GLU A 205 11.13 7.85 13.15
C GLU A 205 10.30 8.19 14.40
N VAL A 206 10.62 9.32 15.04
CA VAL A 206 9.83 9.80 16.17
C VAL A 206 8.62 10.54 15.62
N VAL A 207 7.45 9.90 15.70
CA VAL A 207 6.18 10.54 15.37
C VAL A 207 5.47 10.96 16.66
N SER A 208 5.12 12.24 16.76
CA SER A 208 4.32 12.77 17.85
C SER A 208 2.83 12.76 17.49
N ALA A 209 1.94 12.55 18.47
CA ALA A 209 0.51 12.36 18.24
C ALA A 209 -0.22 13.57 17.62
N ASP A 210 0.38 14.77 17.72
CA ASP A 210 -0.09 16.03 17.12
C ASP A 210 0.35 16.21 15.65
N GLN A 211 1.17 15.28 15.12
CA GLN A 211 1.67 15.34 13.74
C GLN A 211 0.74 14.67 12.70
N TYR A 212 -0.38 14.07 13.13
CA TYR A 212 -1.31 13.38 12.24
C TYR A 212 -2.79 13.52 12.66
#